data_AF-A0AAV1T0Q9-F1
#
_entry.id   AF-A0AAV1T0Q9-F1
#
_cell.length_a   1.000
_cell.length_b   1.000
_cell.length_c   1.000
_cell.angle_alpha   90.00
_cell.angle_beta   90.00
_cell.angle_gamma   90.00
#
_symmetry.space_group_name_H-M   'P 1'
#
loop_
_entity.id
_entity.type
_entity.pdbx_description
1 polymer ?
#
loop_
_entity_poly.entity_id
_entity_poly.type
_entity_poly.pdbx_seq_one_letter_code
_entity_poly.pdbx_strand_id
1 'polypeptide(L)'
;MRQPETLKIDSSRHKGTDEDSLLRRFVELDDAIRARLIEGDEMQVTFTLSNLTGRAKTWALGLKLHDLNVFELLEILKPRLKETFEPPRAEFRARSALLRLKQG
;
A
#
# COMPACT_ATOMS: atom_id res chain seq x y z
N MET A 1 -8.36 -16.57 -38.67
CA MET A 1 -9.06 -16.40 -37.38
C MET A 1 -8.12 -16.84 -36.26
N ARG A 2 -7.44 -15.93 -35.55
CA ARG A 2 -6.63 -16.26 -34.36
C ARG A 2 -7.45 -15.91 -33.12
N GLN A 3 -7.70 -16.89 -32.27
CA GLN A 3 -8.36 -16.66 -30.97
C GLN A 3 -7.34 -16.02 -30.01
N PRO A 4 -7.69 -14.96 -29.27
CA PRO A 4 -6.84 -14.49 -28.19
C PRO A 4 -6.97 -15.46 -27.01
N GLU A 5 -5.87 -16.12 -26.66
CA GLU A 5 -5.77 -16.87 -25.42
C GLU A 5 -6.04 -15.93 -24.24
N THR A 6 -7.09 -16.24 -23.49
CA THR A 6 -7.46 -15.50 -22.29
C THR A 6 -6.45 -15.85 -21.21
N LEU A 7 -5.50 -14.94 -20.99
CA LEU A 7 -4.62 -14.97 -19.83
C LEU A 7 -5.50 -14.82 -18.58
N LYS A 8 -5.92 -15.94 -18.01
CA LYS A 8 -6.44 -16.02 -16.65
C LYS A 8 -5.30 -15.63 -15.73
N ILE A 9 -5.19 -14.34 -15.42
CA ILE A 9 -4.32 -13.87 -14.36
C ILE A 9 -4.94 -14.37 -13.06
N ASP A 10 -4.46 -15.53 -12.61
CA ASP A 10 -4.64 -15.99 -11.25
C ASP A 10 -3.96 -14.95 -10.37
N SER A 11 -4.78 -14.07 -9.79
CA SER A 11 -4.37 -13.13 -8.77
C SER A 11 -4.11 -13.93 -7.50
N SER A 12 -3.00 -14.67 -7.51
CA SER A 12 -2.44 -15.31 -6.35
C SER A 12 -2.17 -14.23 -5.30
N ARG A 13 -3.17 -14.10 -4.44
CA ARG A 13 -3.30 -13.13 -3.36
C ARG A 13 -2.10 -13.32 -2.47
N HIS A 14 -1.15 -12.40 -2.57
CA HIS A 14 0.14 -12.49 -1.89
C HIS A 14 -0.12 -12.52 -0.38
N LYS A 15 0.14 -13.67 0.24
CA LYS A 15 0.05 -13.90 1.68
C LYS A 15 1.33 -13.41 2.37
N GLY A 16 1.75 -12.20 2.03
CA GLY A 16 2.74 -11.47 2.81
C GLY A 16 2.06 -10.96 4.07
N THR A 17 2.73 -11.05 5.22
CA THR A 17 2.32 -10.29 6.40
C THR A 17 2.19 -8.81 5.98
N ASP A 18 1.03 -8.19 6.25
CA ASP A 18 0.63 -6.83 5.83
C ASP A 18 1.78 -5.80 5.91
N GLU A 19 2.65 -5.94 6.92
CA GLU A 19 3.76 -5.05 7.24
C GLU A 19 4.89 -5.01 6.18
N ASP A 20 5.41 -6.18 5.79
CA ASP A 20 6.47 -6.30 4.77
C ASP A 20 5.95 -5.87 3.39
N SER A 21 4.64 -6.00 3.19
CA SER A 21 3.99 -5.63 1.94
C SER A 21 3.93 -4.11 1.73
N LEU A 22 3.67 -3.30 2.76
CA LEU A 22 3.45 -1.85 2.58
C LEU A 22 4.77 -1.09 2.36
N LEU A 23 5.81 -1.42 3.12
CA LEU A 23 7.14 -0.81 2.95
C LEU A 23 7.73 -1.17 1.59
N ARG A 24 7.66 -2.45 1.20
CA ARG A 24 8.06 -2.91 -0.14
C ARG A 24 7.28 -2.17 -1.24
N ARG A 25 5.96 -1.97 -1.04
CA ARG A 25 5.12 -1.20 -1.98
C ARG A 25 5.55 0.25 -2.11
N PHE A 26 6.00 0.91 -1.04
CA PHE A 26 6.52 2.28 -1.14
C PHE A 26 7.79 2.37 -1.96
N VAL A 27 8.69 1.39 -1.83
CA VAL A 27 9.91 1.32 -2.67
C VAL A 27 9.55 1.13 -4.14
N GLU A 28 8.68 0.16 -4.46
CA GLU A 28 8.19 -0.04 -5.84
C GLU A 28 7.55 1.23 -6.41
N LEU A 29 6.86 1.99 -5.57
CA LEU A 29 6.18 3.21 -5.94
C LEU A 29 7.15 4.37 -6.20
N ASP A 30 8.20 4.51 -5.38
CA ASP A 30 9.27 5.48 -5.60
C ASP A 30 10.01 5.22 -6.92
N ASP A 31 10.31 3.95 -7.20
CA ASP A 31 10.91 3.56 -8.48
C ASP A 31 9.98 3.87 -9.65
N ALA A 32 8.68 3.62 -9.52
CA ALA A 32 7.70 3.94 -10.56
C ALA A 32 7.56 5.45 -10.82
N ILE A 33 7.60 6.28 -9.78
CA ILE A 33 7.58 7.75 -9.89
C ILE A 33 8.83 8.24 -10.62
N ARG A 34 10.01 7.73 -10.24
CA ARG A 34 11.29 8.06 -10.88
C ARG A 34 11.31 7.62 -12.35
N ALA A 35 10.92 6.38 -12.63
CA ALA A 35 10.90 5.84 -13.99
C ALA A 35 9.95 6.60 -14.93
N ARG A 36 8.87 7.19 -14.37
CA ARG A 36 7.88 7.98 -15.12
C ARG A 36 8.17 9.47 -15.13
N LEU A 37 9.25 9.92 -14.48
CA LEU A 37 9.63 11.33 -14.36
C LEU A 37 8.48 12.21 -13.82
N ILE A 38 7.77 11.72 -12.81
CA ILE A 38 6.69 12.48 -12.19
C ILE A 38 7.30 13.44 -11.17
N GLU A 39 7.42 14.71 -11.53
CA GLU A 39 8.10 15.72 -10.69
C GLU A 39 7.16 16.48 -9.76
N GLY A 40 5.93 16.77 -10.19
CA GLY A 40 5.01 17.59 -9.41
C GLY A 40 4.41 16.86 -8.21
N ASP A 41 4.45 17.49 -7.03
CA ASP A 41 3.96 16.92 -5.77
C ASP A 41 2.51 16.42 -5.87
N GLU A 42 1.62 17.21 -6.46
CA GLU A 42 0.22 16.84 -6.68
C GLU A 42 0.10 15.59 -7.58
N MET A 43 0.93 15.50 -8.63
CA MET A 43 0.93 14.35 -9.54
C MET A 43 1.48 13.11 -8.83
N GLN A 44 2.53 13.26 -8.04
CA GLN A 44 3.09 12.17 -7.24
C GLN A 44 2.06 11.64 -6.23
N VAL A 45 1.38 12.53 -5.50
CA VAL A 45 0.30 12.18 -4.56
C VAL A 45 -0.84 11.49 -5.31
N THR A 46 -1.32 12.06 -6.41
CA THR A 46 -2.43 11.51 -7.20
C THR A 46 -2.09 10.15 -7.78
N PHE A 47 -0.89 10.00 -8.35
CA PHE A 47 -0.37 8.72 -8.82
C PHE A 47 -0.33 7.71 -7.68
N THR A 48 0.14 8.11 -6.50
CA THR A 48 0.22 7.23 -5.34
C THR A 48 -1.13 6.72 -4.89
N LEU A 49 -2.10 7.64 -4.74
CA LEU A 49 -3.48 7.30 -4.40
C LEU A 49 -4.12 6.37 -5.44
N SER A 50 -3.80 6.54 -6.72
CA SER A 50 -4.33 5.69 -7.80
C SER A 50 -3.85 4.23 -7.68
N ASN A 51 -2.64 4.02 -7.18
CA ASN A 51 -2.00 2.72 -6.98
C ASN A 51 -2.40 2.04 -5.65
N LEU A 52 -3.05 2.75 -4.72
CA LEU A 52 -3.62 2.11 -3.54
C LEU A 52 -4.79 1.19 -3.91
N THR A 53 -4.97 0.13 -3.14
CA THR A 53 -6.09 -0.82 -3.29
C THR A 53 -6.71 -1.14 -1.93
N GLY A 54 -7.91 -1.72 -1.94
CA GLY A 54 -8.61 -2.17 -0.73
C GLY A 54 -8.81 -1.06 0.32
N ARG A 55 -8.60 -1.41 1.60
CA ARG A 55 -8.86 -0.51 2.74
C ARG A 55 -8.02 0.76 2.71
N ALA A 56 -6.77 0.70 2.23
CA ALA A 56 -5.90 1.86 2.12
C ALA A 56 -6.46 2.91 1.14
N LYS A 57 -6.99 2.47 0.00
CA LYS A 57 -7.64 3.36 -0.98
C LYS A 57 -8.90 4.00 -0.40
N THR A 58 -9.78 3.19 0.19
CA THR A 58 -11.03 3.70 0.80
C THR A 58 -10.76 4.71 1.90
N TRP A 59 -9.79 4.43 2.77
CA TRP A 59 -9.38 5.36 3.84
C TRP A 59 -8.83 6.67 3.28
N ALA A 60 -7.89 6.61 2.33
CA ALA A 60 -7.26 7.81 1.79
C ALA A 60 -8.24 8.69 1.02
N LEU A 61 -9.15 8.08 0.24
CA LEU A 61 -10.21 8.82 -0.45
C LEU A 61 -11.23 9.42 0.53
N GLY A 62 -11.56 8.70 1.62
CA GLY A 62 -12.40 9.23 2.68
C GLY A 62 -11.84 10.51 3.29
N LEU A 63 -10.53 10.54 3.59
CA LEU A 63 -9.88 11.75 4.06
C LEU A 63 -9.92 12.88 3.01
N LYS A 64 -9.65 12.56 1.74
CA LYS A 64 -9.68 13.55 0.64
C LYS A 64 -11.07 14.15 0.40
N LEU A 65 -12.14 13.41 0.69
CA LEU A 65 -13.51 13.92 0.60
C LEU A 65 -13.80 15.00 1.64
N HIS A 66 -13.16 14.93 2.81
CA HIS A 66 -13.31 15.94 3.86
C HIS A 66 -12.38 17.14 3.65
N ASP A 67 -11.18 16.90 3.12
CA ASP A 67 -10.20 17.93 2.80
C ASP A 67 -9.39 17.53 1.56
N LEU A 68 -9.57 18.26 0.46
CA LEU A 68 -8.91 17.98 -0.81
C LEU A 68 -7.38 18.12 -0.72
N ASN A 69 -6.87 18.91 0.23
CA ASN A 69 -5.46 19.19 0.45
C ASN A 69 -4.87 18.38 1.62
N VAL A 70 -5.59 17.38 2.14
CA VAL A 70 -5.12 16.54 3.26
C VAL A 70 -3.76 15.85 3.00
N PHE A 71 -3.41 15.68 1.72
CA PHE A 71 -2.12 15.17 1.27
C PHE A 71 -1.49 16.13 0.25
N GLU A 72 -0.69 17.08 0.72
CA GLU A 72 0.04 18.00 -0.15
C GLU A 72 1.32 17.35 -0.72
N LEU A 73 1.94 16.45 0.03
CA LEU A 73 3.23 15.84 -0.28
C LEU A 73 3.22 14.32 -0.01
N LEU A 74 4.07 13.57 -0.72
CA LEU A 74 4.30 12.16 -0.40
C LEU A 74 4.88 11.94 1.00
N GLU A 75 5.68 12.89 1.47
CA GLU A 75 6.23 12.89 2.83
C GLU A 75 5.14 12.99 3.90
N ILE A 76 3.93 13.46 3.55
CA ILE A 76 2.76 13.46 4.44
C ILE A 76 1.96 12.17 4.26
N LEU A 77 1.73 11.75 3.02
CA LEU A 77 0.89 10.59 2.70
C LEU A 77 1.49 9.26 3.21
N LYS A 78 2.77 9.00 2.94
CA LYS A 78 3.39 7.70 3.26
C LYS A 78 3.45 7.42 4.78
N PRO A 79 3.87 8.37 5.64
CA PRO A 79 3.86 8.12 7.07
C PRO A 79 2.46 7.90 7.64
N ARG A 80 1.45 8.63 7.16
CA ARG A 80 0.06 8.42 7.61
C ARG A 80 -0.48 7.05 7.20
N LEU A 81 -0.16 6.59 5.99
CA LEU A 81 -0.47 5.22 5.57
C LEU A 81 0.24 4.19 6.46
N LYS A 82 1.51 4.40 6.76
CA LYS A 82 2.27 3.54 7.66
C LYS A 82 1.61 3.49 9.06
N GLU A 83 1.34 4.63 9.66
CA GLU A 83 0.70 4.72 10.98
C GLU A 83 -0.67 4.03 11.03
N THR A 84 -1.46 4.15 9.96
CA THR A 84 -2.81 3.59 9.91
C THR A 84 -2.84 2.08 9.68
N PHE A 85 -1.90 1.56 8.87
CA PHE A 85 -1.96 0.18 8.36
C PHE A 85 -0.83 -0.73 8.88
N GLU A 86 0.21 -0.18 9.53
CA GLU A 86 1.22 -0.97 10.22
C GLU A 86 0.63 -1.51 11.54
N PRO A 87 0.66 -2.83 11.78
CA PRO A 87 0.20 -3.38 13.05
C PRO A 87 1.05 -2.82 14.20
N PRO A 88 0.46 -2.53 15.37
CA PRO A 88 1.23 -2.13 16.53
C PRO A 88 2.31 -3.19 16.81
N ARG A 89 3.56 -2.76 17.07
CA ARG A 89 4.68 -3.68 17.43
C ARG A 89 4.30 -4.72 18.51
N ALA A 90 3.35 -4.40 19.39
CA ALA A 90 2.81 -5.32 20.38
C ALA A 90 1.96 -6.47 19.79
N GLU A 91 1.17 -6.22 18.73
CA GLU A 91 0.44 -7.27 18.01
C GLU A 91 1.40 -8.24 17.31
N PHE A 92 2.49 -7.73 16.72
CA PHE A 92 3.50 -8.60 16.13
C PHE A 92 4.12 -9.52 17.19
N ARG A 93 4.53 -8.96 18.33
CA ARG A 93 5.05 -9.74 19.47
C ARG A 93 4.03 -10.75 20.00
N ALA A 94 2.76 -10.37 20.12
CA ALA A 94 1.69 -11.26 20.58
C ALA A 94 1.46 -12.41 19.59
N ARG A 95 1.46 -12.14 18.28
CA ARG A 95 1.34 -13.17 17.23
C ARG A 95 2.54 -14.10 17.22
N SER A 96 3.76 -13.57 17.32
CA SER A 96 4.98 -14.39 17.43
C SER A 96 4.97 -15.28 18.68
N ALA A 97 4.56 -14.74 19.83
CA ALA A 97 4.45 -15.50 21.08
C ALA A 97 3.39 -16.61 20.98
N LEU A 98 2.22 -16.31 20.40
CA LEU A 98 1.14 -17.28 20.21
C LEU A 98 1.53 -18.40 19.24
N LEU A 99 2.27 -18.08 18.17
CA LEU A 99 2.82 -19.08 17.25
C LEU A 99 3.83 -20.01 17.95
N ARG A 100 4.68 -19.47 18.84
CA ARG A 100 5.61 -20.28 19.64
C ARG A 100 4.88 -21.21 20.62
N LEU A 101 3.78 -20.76 21.24
CA LEU A 101 3.00 -21.57 22.18
C LEU A 101 2.28 -22.76 21.54
N LYS A 102 1.96 -22.69 20.23
CA LYS A 102 1.31 -23.79 19.51
C LYS A 102 2.27 -24.88 19.00
N GLN A 103 3.58 -24.67 19.14
CA GLN A 103 4.62 -25.62 18.73
C GLN A 103 5.24 -26.38 19.91
N GLY A 104 4.70 -26.20 21.12
CA GLY A 104 5.08 -26.92 22.34
C GLY A 104 4.05 -27.95 22.76
#